data_AF-E1ZDJ1-F1
#
_entry.id   AF-E1ZDJ1-F1
#
_cell.length_a   1.000
_cell.length_b   1.000
_cell.length_c   1.000
_cell.angle_alpha   90.00
_cell.angle_beta   90.00
_cell.angle_gamma   90.00
#
_symmetry.space_group_name_H-M   'P 1'
#
loop_
_entity.id
_entity.type
_entity.pdbx_description
1 polymer ?
#
loop_
_entity_poly.entity_id
_entity_poly.type
_entity_poly.pdbx_seq_one_letter_code
_entity_poly.pdbx_strand_id
1 'polypeptide(L)'
;MLARSTTKPTTSSAPAERQGIPLVPFHTCRRCYEVKCDPRKFTDGYGAVLDRSTVCYNANASVVIQIVDACPCSYPGNYYSNKRWCCGDVDHIDMSVWAFEKLADLKWGVIALKYRPVPCNYVPAKPAPKPAKVTPGIPPPRGAQHP
;
A
#
# COMPACT_ATOMS: atom_id res chain seq x y z
N MET A 1 32.15 -24.61 55.77
CA MET A 1 31.66 -23.74 54.68
C MET A 1 31.82 -24.50 53.37
N LEU A 2 30.71 -24.98 52.78
CA LEU A 2 30.68 -25.48 51.40
C LEU A 2 29.21 -25.42 50.95
N ALA A 3 28.86 -24.36 50.22
CA ALA A 3 27.54 -24.18 49.63
C ALA A 3 27.47 -24.92 48.30
N ARG A 4 26.40 -25.70 48.11
CA ARG A 4 26.00 -26.29 46.83
C ARG A 4 25.19 -25.27 46.02
N SER A 5 25.14 -25.55 44.72
CA SER A 5 23.96 -25.39 43.84
C SER A 5 23.86 -24.09 43.04
N THR A 6 24.11 -24.19 41.73
CA THR A 6 23.08 -24.28 40.66
C THR A 6 23.67 -23.78 39.35
N THR A 7 23.71 -24.65 38.34
CA THR A 7 23.87 -24.27 36.94
C THR A 7 22.52 -23.80 36.40
N LYS A 8 22.49 -22.66 35.70
CA LYS A 8 21.41 -22.30 34.77
C LYS A 8 22.02 -21.68 33.51
N PRO A 9 21.76 -22.23 32.31
CA PRO A 9 22.13 -21.60 31.05
C PRO A 9 21.05 -20.59 30.62
N THR A 10 21.21 -20.00 29.44
CA THR A 10 20.37 -18.98 28.75
C THR A 10 20.54 -17.57 29.31
N THR A 11 20.96 -16.56 28.55
CA THR A 11 20.56 -16.20 27.18
C THR A 11 21.69 -15.48 26.43
N SER A 12 21.98 -15.92 25.20
CA SER A 12 22.82 -15.19 24.25
C SER A 12 22.03 -14.01 23.68
N SER A 13 22.40 -12.80 24.04
CA SER A 13 21.93 -11.56 23.41
C SER A 13 22.47 -11.48 21.98
N ALA A 14 21.60 -11.64 20.98
CA ALA A 14 21.92 -11.27 19.61
C ALA A 14 22.04 -9.74 19.49
N PRO A 15 23.08 -9.20 18.82
CA PRO A 15 23.23 -7.77 18.63
C PRO A 15 22.33 -7.23 17.51
N ALA A 16 22.03 -5.95 17.64
CA ALA A 16 21.09 -5.14 16.87
C ALA A 16 21.23 -5.25 15.34
N GLU A 17 20.07 -5.40 14.70
CA GLU A 17 19.84 -5.33 13.27
C GLU A 17 20.21 -3.93 12.74
N ARG A 18 21.07 -3.89 11.72
CA ARG A 18 21.43 -2.67 10.98
C ARG A 18 20.16 -2.12 10.32
N GLN A 19 19.96 -0.82 10.45
CA GLN A 19 18.92 -0.03 9.80
C GLN A 19 19.04 -0.13 8.27
N GLY A 20 18.39 -1.12 7.70
CA GLY A 20 18.02 -1.19 6.30
C GLY A 20 16.57 -0.73 6.15
N ILE A 21 16.29 -0.04 5.05
CA ILE A 21 14.97 0.41 4.56
C ILE A 21 13.85 -0.52 5.08
N PRO A 22 12.76 0.00 5.69
CA PRO A 22 11.63 -0.86 6.02
C PRO A 22 11.04 -1.38 4.73
N LEU A 23 11.51 -2.58 4.35
CA LEU A 23 10.86 -3.49 3.44
C LEU A 23 9.41 -3.57 3.90
N VAL A 24 8.48 -3.62 2.95
CA VAL A 24 7.10 -4.02 3.18
C VAL A 24 7.10 -5.05 4.32
N PRO A 25 6.36 -4.86 5.43
CA PRO A 25 6.34 -5.88 6.47
C PRO A 25 6.05 -7.20 5.76
N PHE A 26 6.97 -8.18 5.85
CA PHE A 26 7.02 -9.39 5.04
C PHE A 26 5.66 -10.13 4.98
N HIS A 27 4.80 -9.85 5.94
CA HIS A 27 3.41 -10.29 6.08
C HIS A 27 2.38 -9.66 5.13
N THR A 28 2.73 -8.69 4.27
CA THR A 28 1.79 -8.12 3.28
C THR A 28 2.16 -8.32 1.82
N CYS A 29 3.41 -8.68 1.50
CA CYS A 29 3.80 -9.05 0.15
C CYS A 29 2.93 -10.19 -0.40
N ARG A 30 2.56 -10.08 -1.68
CA ARG A 30 1.72 -11.05 -2.41
C ARG A 30 0.29 -11.24 -1.88
N ARG A 31 -0.14 -10.48 -0.88
CA ARG A 31 -1.55 -10.47 -0.45
C ARG A 31 -2.39 -9.69 -1.44
N CYS A 32 -3.62 -10.16 -1.63
CA CYS A 32 -4.58 -9.53 -2.51
C CYS A 32 -5.69 -8.85 -1.72
N TYR A 33 -6.16 -7.73 -2.26
CA TYR A 33 -7.21 -6.91 -1.68
C TYR A 33 -8.24 -6.60 -2.74
N GLU A 34 -9.51 -6.74 -2.37
CA GLU A 34 -10.59 -6.13 -3.12
C GLU A 34 -10.69 -4.67 -2.69
N VAL A 35 -10.62 -3.75 -3.64
CA VAL A 35 -10.59 -2.30 -3.42
C VAL A 35 -11.69 -1.64 -4.23
N LYS A 36 -12.44 -0.74 -3.61
CA LYS A 36 -13.43 0.11 -4.28
C LYS A 36 -13.32 1.56 -3.84
N CYS A 37 -13.75 2.46 -4.72
CA CYS A 37 -13.82 3.88 -4.43
C CYS A 37 -14.88 4.17 -3.35
N ASP A 38 -14.54 5.03 -2.40
CA ASP A 38 -15.42 5.49 -1.33
C ASP A 38 -15.76 6.97 -1.55
N PRO A 39 -16.99 7.30 -2.02
CA PRO A 39 -17.36 8.67 -2.36
C PRO A 39 -17.58 9.50 -1.08
N ARG A 40 -16.51 10.08 -0.55
CA ARG A 40 -16.56 10.92 0.66
C ARG A 40 -15.52 12.04 0.67
N LYS A 41 -15.72 12.96 1.61
CA LYS A 41 -14.67 13.88 2.08
C LYS A 41 -13.75 13.13 3.05
N PHE A 42 -12.46 13.44 3.01
CA PHE A 42 -11.51 12.93 3.98
C PHE A 42 -10.41 13.95 4.26
N THR A 43 -9.84 13.88 5.45
CA THR A 43 -8.69 14.68 5.86
C THR A 43 -7.43 13.85 5.64
N ASP A 44 -6.42 14.45 5.02
CA ASP A 44 -5.10 13.81 4.94
C ASP A 44 -4.33 13.95 6.27
N GLY A 45 -3.14 13.36 6.35
CA GLY A 45 -2.31 13.46 7.56
C GLY A 45 -1.74 14.85 7.86
N TYR A 46 -1.97 15.82 6.98
CA TYR A 46 -1.53 17.22 7.11
C TYR A 46 -2.69 18.14 7.51
N GLY A 47 -3.91 17.61 7.68
CA GLY A 47 -5.09 18.36 8.06
C GLY A 47 -5.87 18.97 6.88
N ALA A 48 -5.45 18.73 5.63
CA ALA A 48 -6.16 19.23 4.46
C ALA A 48 -7.40 18.37 4.17
N VAL A 49 -8.55 19.02 3.98
CA VAL A 49 -9.79 18.34 3.61
C VAL A 49 -9.90 18.22 2.10
N LEU A 50 -9.99 16.99 1.60
CA LEU A 50 -10.16 16.66 0.19
C LEU A 50 -11.58 16.19 -0.06
N ASP A 51 -12.30 16.89 -0.94
CA ASP A 51 -13.62 16.44 -1.39
C ASP A 51 -13.49 15.50 -2.58
N ARG A 52 -13.84 14.24 -2.36
CA ARG A 52 -13.90 13.18 -3.37
C ARG A 52 -15.28 12.52 -3.39
N SER A 53 -16.32 13.22 -2.94
CA SER A 53 -17.69 12.69 -2.85
C SER A 53 -18.33 12.35 -4.21
N THR A 54 -17.84 12.93 -5.31
CA THR A 54 -18.44 12.79 -6.65
C THR A 54 -17.49 12.22 -7.69
N VAL A 55 -16.31 11.75 -7.30
CA VAL A 55 -15.23 11.42 -8.25
C VAL A 55 -15.19 9.95 -8.66
N CYS A 56 -15.87 9.08 -7.92
CA CYS A 56 -15.92 7.65 -8.20
C CYS A 56 -16.73 7.40 -9.47
N TYR A 57 -16.19 6.62 -10.42
CA TYR A 57 -16.97 6.19 -11.58
C TYR A 57 -18.14 5.28 -11.16
N ASN A 58 -17.90 4.37 -10.21
CA ASN A 58 -18.94 3.53 -9.63
C ASN A 58 -18.54 3.08 -8.23
N ALA A 59 -19.15 3.65 -7.19
CA ALA A 59 -18.85 3.31 -5.79
C ALA A 59 -19.15 1.85 -5.40
N ASN A 60 -19.91 1.13 -6.24
CA ASN A 60 -20.25 -0.28 -6.02
C ASN A 60 -19.39 -1.25 -6.83
N ALA A 61 -18.53 -0.76 -7.73
CA ALA A 61 -17.62 -1.60 -8.50
C ALA A 61 -16.23 -1.64 -7.86
N SER A 62 -15.55 -2.77 -7.94
CA SER A 62 -14.25 -2.99 -7.27
C SER A 62 -13.22 -3.64 -8.20
N VAL A 63 -11.95 -3.48 -7.83
CA VAL A 63 -10.80 -4.11 -8.46
C VAL A 63 -10.07 -4.95 -7.44
N VAL A 64 -9.53 -6.11 -7.86
CA VAL A 64 -8.60 -6.88 -7.04
C VAL A 64 -7.19 -6.44 -7.38
N ILE A 65 -6.43 -6.04 -6.36
CA ILE A 65 -5.02 -5.68 -6.48
C ILE A 65 -4.17 -6.68 -5.68
N GLN A 66 -2.91 -6.81 -6.07
CA GLN A 66 -1.90 -7.54 -5.32
C GLN A 66 -0.82 -6.57 -4.85
N ILE A 67 -0.40 -6.69 -3.60
CA ILE A 67 0.74 -5.93 -3.08
C ILE A 67 2.03 -6.52 -3.64
N VAL A 68 2.72 -5.73 -4.45
CA VAL A 68 3.98 -6.10 -5.13
C VAL A 68 5.15 -5.18 -4.79
N ASP A 69 4.90 -4.06 -4.08
CA ASP A 69 5.91 -3.06 -3.73
C ASP A 69 5.59 -2.39 -2.39
N ALA A 70 6.52 -1.58 -1.89
CA ALA A 70 6.42 -0.79 -0.67
C ALA A 70 6.15 0.69 -0.98
N CYS A 71 5.41 1.36 -0.11
CA CYS A 71 5.49 2.82 -0.01
C CYS A 71 6.25 3.20 1.28
N PRO A 72 7.58 3.40 1.21
CA PRO A 72 8.34 3.79 2.39
C PRO A 72 8.17 5.29 2.67
N CYS A 73 8.20 5.67 3.94
CA CYS A 73 8.16 7.07 4.39
C CYS A 73 9.35 7.91 3.84
N SER A 74 10.50 7.27 3.61
CA SER A 74 11.66 7.90 2.97
C SER A 74 11.92 7.28 1.59
N TYR A 75 11.66 8.06 0.54
CA TYR A 75 11.92 7.67 -0.84
C TYR A 75 12.70 8.78 -1.58
N PRO A 76 13.99 8.60 -1.91
CA PRO A 76 14.88 9.67 -2.38
C PRO A 76 14.42 10.43 -3.64
N GLY A 77 13.55 9.85 -4.47
CA GLY A 77 13.02 10.48 -5.69
C GLY A 77 11.64 11.15 -5.56
N ASN A 78 10.96 10.97 -4.43
CA ASN A 78 9.59 11.45 -4.22
C ASN A 78 9.30 11.71 -2.73
N TYR A 79 10.32 12.22 -2.02
CA TYR A 79 10.32 12.32 -0.55
C TYR A 79 9.07 13.01 -0.01
N TYR A 80 8.65 14.14 -0.58
CA TYR A 80 7.50 14.91 -0.08
C TYR A 80 6.16 14.17 -0.25
N SER A 81 5.97 13.44 -1.36
CA SER A 81 4.73 12.69 -1.59
C SER A 81 4.64 11.48 -0.68
N ASN A 82 5.72 10.69 -0.62
CA ASN A 82 5.82 9.54 0.26
C ASN A 82 5.70 9.95 1.73
N LYS A 83 6.25 11.13 2.09
CA LYS A 83 6.10 11.66 3.42
C LYS A 83 4.64 11.93 3.80
N ARG A 84 3.86 12.42 2.84
CA ARG A 84 2.44 12.78 3.02
C ARG A 84 1.50 11.59 3.07
N TRP A 85 1.80 10.54 2.33
CA TRP A 85 0.86 9.44 2.14
C TRP A 85 1.29 8.15 2.83
N CYS A 86 2.58 7.99 3.13
CA CYS A 86 3.13 6.70 3.53
C CYS A 86 3.86 6.72 4.88
N CYS A 87 3.75 7.82 5.65
CA CYS A 87 4.35 7.94 6.98
C CYS A 87 3.39 7.61 8.14
N GLY A 88 2.32 6.85 7.88
CA GLY A 88 1.47 6.23 8.92
C GLY A 88 0.50 7.19 9.64
N ASP A 89 0.39 8.43 9.17
CA ASP A 89 -0.60 9.42 9.57
C ASP A 89 -1.99 9.11 8.99
N VAL A 90 -2.04 8.45 7.84
CA VAL A 90 -3.24 7.86 7.24
C VAL A 90 -2.93 6.49 6.66
N ASP A 91 -3.92 5.60 6.70
CA ASP A 91 -3.83 4.31 6.00
C ASP A 91 -3.91 4.53 4.49
N HIS A 92 -2.97 3.93 3.75
CA HIS A 92 -2.69 4.27 2.36
C HIS A 92 -2.30 3.05 1.52
N ILE A 93 -2.83 3.02 0.29
CA ILE A 93 -2.46 2.07 -0.76
C ILE A 93 -2.00 2.89 -1.95
N ASP A 94 -0.70 2.84 -2.25
CA ASP A 94 -0.17 3.36 -3.50
C ASP A 94 -0.49 2.36 -4.61
N MET A 95 -1.42 2.75 -5.49
CA MET A 95 -1.98 1.87 -6.50
C MET A 95 -1.39 2.16 -7.87
N SER A 96 -1.14 1.10 -8.63
CA SER A 96 -0.76 1.26 -10.03
C SER A 96 -1.79 2.12 -10.77
N VAL A 97 -1.30 2.92 -11.72
CA VAL A 97 -2.14 3.78 -12.58
C VAL A 97 -3.30 2.99 -13.20
N TRP A 98 -3.04 1.77 -13.66
CA TRP A 98 -4.06 0.91 -14.28
C TRP A 98 -5.17 0.44 -13.33
N ALA A 99 -4.90 0.36 -12.03
CA ALA A 99 -5.91 0.06 -11.03
C ALA A 99 -6.71 1.32 -10.68
N PHE A 100 -6.01 2.46 -10.53
CA PHE A 100 -6.64 3.75 -10.24
C PHE A 100 -7.64 4.16 -11.33
N GLU A 101 -7.25 4.05 -12.60
CA GLU A 101 -8.07 4.42 -13.77
C GLU A 101 -9.39 3.63 -13.88
N LYS A 102 -9.52 2.51 -13.18
CA LYS A 102 -10.78 1.75 -13.12
C LYS A 102 -11.76 2.34 -12.09
N LEU A 103 -11.25 3.10 -11.13
CA LEU A 103 -12.02 3.62 -9.99
C LEU A 103 -12.37 5.11 -10.15
N ALA A 104 -11.45 5.91 -10.67
CA ALA A 104 -11.62 7.36 -10.86
C ALA A 104 -10.70 7.94 -11.93
N ASP A 105 -10.95 9.20 -12.31
CA ASP A 105 -10.10 9.96 -13.23
C ASP A 105 -8.76 10.34 -12.58
N LEU A 106 -7.65 10.10 -13.27
CA LEU A 106 -6.29 10.36 -12.75
C LEU A 106 -6.07 11.80 -12.29
N LYS A 107 -6.80 12.78 -12.84
CA LYS A 107 -6.66 14.19 -12.46
C LYS A 107 -6.91 14.45 -10.97
N TRP A 108 -7.58 13.54 -10.26
CA TRP A 108 -7.87 13.67 -8.84
C TRP A 108 -6.67 13.35 -7.95
N GLY A 109 -5.72 12.53 -8.45
CA GLY A 109 -4.47 12.10 -7.79
C GLY A 109 -4.65 11.17 -6.58
N VAL A 110 -5.69 11.39 -5.78
CA VAL A 110 -6.01 10.62 -4.57
C VAL A 110 -7.52 10.52 -4.39
N ILE A 111 -7.97 9.34 -3.95
CA ILE A 111 -9.37 9.02 -3.66
C ILE A 111 -9.45 8.27 -2.33
N ALA A 112 -10.59 8.38 -1.64
CA ALA A 112 -10.86 7.51 -0.51
C ALA A 112 -11.23 6.10 -0.99
N LEU A 113 -10.84 5.09 -0.22
CA LEU A 113 -11.02 3.69 -0.54
C LEU A 113 -11.75 2.95 0.57
N LYS A 114 -12.50 1.93 0.16
CA LYS A 114 -12.88 0.80 1.01
C LYS A 114 -12.16 -0.42 0.46
N TYR A 115 -11.53 -1.18 1.34
CA TYR A 115 -10.79 -2.37 0.93
C TYR A 115 -10.96 -3.51 1.94
N ARG A 116 -10.73 -4.74 1.48
CA ARG A 116 -10.68 -5.93 2.34
C ARG A 116 -9.73 -6.98 1.75
N PRO A 117 -9.06 -7.79 2.59
CA PRO A 117 -8.25 -8.90 2.09
C PRO A 117 -9.14 -9.95 1.41
N VAL A 118 -8.68 -10.49 0.29
CA VAL A 118 -9.35 -11.56 -0.47
C VAL A 118 -8.32 -12.56 -1.02
N PRO A 119 -8.73 -13.79 -1.37
CA PRO A 119 -7.89 -14.68 -2.19
C PRO A 119 -7.52 -14.00 -3.51
N CYS A 120 -6.31 -14.24 -4.04
CA CYS A 120 -5.87 -13.61 -5.29
C CYS A 120 -6.65 -14.05 -6.54
N ASN A 121 -7.39 -15.17 -6.46
CA ASN A 121 -8.32 -15.63 -7.49
C ASN A 121 -9.76 -15.14 -7.26
N TYR A 122 -9.99 -14.27 -6.27
CA TYR A 122 -11.30 -13.70 -6.02
C TYR A 122 -11.79 -12.87 -7.22
N VAL A 123 -13.07 -13.01 -7.54
CA VAL A 123 -13.74 -12.22 -8.57
C VAL A 123 -14.79 -11.34 -7.90
N PRO A 124 -14.70 -10.01 -8.05
CA PRO A 124 -15.73 -9.09 -7.57
C PRO A 124 -17.13 -9.43 -8.07
N ALA A 125 -18.13 -9.27 -7.20
CA ALA A 125 -19.54 -9.33 -7.61
C ALA A 125 -19.88 -8.27 -8.69
N LYS A 126 -19.20 -7.12 -8.62
CA LYS A 126 -19.28 -6.06 -9.63
C LYS A 126 -17.87 -5.59 -9.99
N PRO A 127 -17.23 -6.18 -11.02
CA PRO A 127 -15.90 -5.76 -11.44
C PRO A 127 -15.91 -4.31 -11.95
N ALA A 128 -14.89 -3.55 -11.57
CA ALA A 128 -14.67 -2.22 -12.12
C ALA A 128 -14.42 -2.31 -13.65
N PRO A 129 -14.97 -1.37 -14.43
CA PRO A 129 -14.90 -1.43 -15.89
C PRO A 129 -13.45 -1.30 -16.37
N LYS A 130 -13.19 -1.76 -17.60
CA LYS A 130 -11.92 -1.44 -18.27
C LYS A 130 -11.87 0.07 -18.51
N PRO A 131 -10.74 0.76 -18.23
CA PRO A 131 -10.62 2.18 -18.50
C PRO A 131 -10.81 2.46 -19.99
N ALA A 132 -11.55 3.52 -20.33
CA ALA A 132 -11.79 3.90 -21.73
C ALA A 132 -10.50 4.38 -22.43
N LYS A 133 -9.59 4.99 -21.68
CA LYS A 133 -8.25 5.38 -22.11
C LYS A 133 -7.28 4.82 -21.09
N VAL A 134 -6.48 3.85 -21.49
CA VAL A 134 -5.48 3.24 -20.61
C VAL A 134 -4.20 4.04 -20.72
N THR A 135 -3.64 4.49 -19.60
CA THR A 135 -2.31 5.11 -19.62
C THR A 135 -1.29 4.10 -20.14
N PRO A 136 -0.48 4.45 -21.17
CA PRO A 136 0.57 3.57 -21.66
C PRO A 136 1.52 3.19 -20.53
N GLY A 137 1.78 1.89 -20.39
CA GLY A 137 2.80 1.43 -19.45
C GLY A 137 4.16 1.98 -19.84
N ILE A 138 4.85 2.63 -18.90
CA ILE A 138 6.28 2.86 -19.04
C ILE A 138 6.94 1.52 -18.68
N PRO A 139 7.63 0.84 -19.61
CA PRO A 139 8.35 -0.36 -19.26
C PRO A 139 9.41 -0.03 -18.20
N PRO A 140 9.71 -0.95 -17.27
CA PRO A 140 10.79 -0.72 -16.32
C PRO A 140 12.09 -0.38 -17.07
N PRO A 141 12.98 0.46 -16.49
CA PRO A 141 14.27 0.76 -17.09
C PRO A 141 14.99 -0.54 -17.47
N ARG A 142 15.65 -0.56 -18.64
CA ARG A 142 16.45 -1.71 -19.07
C ARG A 142 17.47 -2.03 -17.97
N GLY A 143 17.37 -3.23 -17.40
CA GLY A 143 18.25 -3.69 -16.31
C GLY A 143 17.70 -3.56 -14.89
N ALA A 144 16.45 -3.11 -14.71
CA ALA A 144 15.78 -3.21 -13.41
C ALA A 144 15.60 -4.69 -13.04
N GLN A 145 16.37 -5.17 -12.06
CA GLN A 145 16.18 -6.50 -11.48
C GLN A 145 15.04 -6.42 -10.46
N HIS A 146 14.12 -7.38 -10.53
CA HIS A 146 13.17 -7.59 -9.45
C HIS A 146 13.97 -7.98 -8.18
N PRO A 147 13.74 -7.33 -7.04
CA PRO A 147 14.37 -7.74 -5.78
C PRO A 147 13.99 -9.16 -5.37
#